data_AF-A0A928SFT6-F1
#
_entry.id   AF-A0A928SFT6-F1
#
_cell.length_a   1.000
_cell.length_b   1.000
_cell.length_c   1.000
_cell.angle_alpha   90.00
_cell.angle_beta   90.00
_cell.angle_gamma   90.00
#
_symmetry.space_group_name_H-M   'P 1'
#
loop_
_entity.id
_entity.type
_entity.pdbx_description
1 polymer ?
#
loop_
_entity_poly.entity_id
_entity_poly.type
_entity_poly.pdbx_seq_one_letter_code
_entity_poly.pdbx_strand_id
1 'polypeptide(L)'
;MRHKSGGKDKGLALVLEIWPGLAGILGIGWMYSGHTIVGISLLLTGLVVFWGSYIVLFLSITFFAAITAGLGSIFYCVICIIPVLQVGAAIVSTLMLKSTLNEG
;
A
#
# COMPACT_ATOMS: atom_id res chain seq x y z
N MET A 1 24.85 13.02 -5.23
CA MET A 1 25.53 12.03 -6.10
C MET A 1 24.45 11.34 -6.92
N ARG A 2 24.32 11.65 -8.22
CA ARG A 2 23.34 11.01 -9.11
C ARG A 2 23.86 9.61 -9.42
N HIS A 3 23.32 8.60 -8.75
CA HIS A 3 23.56 7.21 -9.12
C HIS A 3 22.97 7.04 -10.52
N LYS A 4 23.83 6.95 -11.55
CA LYS A 4 23.42 6.55 -12.89
C LYS A 4 22.61 5.26 -12.75
N SER A 5 21.35 5.31 -13.14
CA SER A 5 20.52 4.13 -13.38
C SER A 5 21.07 3.40 -14.61
N GLY A 6 22.23 2.75 -14.44
CA GLY A 6 22.69 1.76 -15.40
C GLY A 6 21.78 0.54 -15.28
N GLY A 7 20.93 0.32 -16.28
CA GLY A 7 20.26 -0.97 -16.49
C GLY A 7 19.25 -1.42 -15.42
N LYS A 8 18.53 -0.50 -14.76
CA LYS A 8 17.36 -0.92 -13.96
C LYS A 8 16.14 -1.05 -14.84
N ASP A 9 15.67 -2.28 -15.04
CA ASP A 9 14.51 -2.60 -15.87
C ASP A 9 13.27 -1.87 -15.35
N LYS A 10 12.76 -0.91 -16.15
CA LYS A 10 11.54 -0.15 -15.82
C LYS A 10 10.36 -1.08 -15.52
N GLY A 11 10.30 -2.24 -16.19
CA GLY A 11 9.33 -3.29 -15.93
C GLY A 11 9.48 -3.94 -14.55
N LEU A 12 10.71 -4.21 -14.10
CA LEU A 12 10.95 -4.80 -12.78
C LEU A 12 10.55 -3.82 -11.66
N ALA A 13 10.82 -2.53 -11.83
CA ALA A 13 10.39 -1.49 -10.89
C ALA A 13 8.85 -1.45 -10.75
N LEU A 14 8.12 -1.62 -11.86
CA LEU A 14 6.66 -1.67 -11.88
C LEU A 14 6.13 -2.95 -11.22
N VAL A 15 6.70 -4.11 -11.52
CA VAL A 15 6.31 -5.38 -10.89
C VAL A 15 6.54 -5.33 -9.38
N LEU A 16 7.68 -4.76 -8.95
CA LEU A 16 8.01 -4.54 -7.55
C LEU A 16 7.11 -3.54 -6.84
N GLU A 17 6.32 -2.74 -7.56
CA GLU A 17 5.32 -1.86 -6.96
C GLU A 17 3.94 -2.53 -6.94
N ILE A 18 3.54 -3.20 -8.03
CA ILE A 18 2.24 -3.86 -8.13
C ILE A 18 2.15 -5.02 -7.14
N TRP A 19 3.13 -5.93 -7.17
CA TRP A 19 3.05 -7.18 -6.42
C TRP A 19 2.97 -6.94 -4.90
N PRO A 20 3.85 -6.11 -4.32
CA PRO A 20 3.79 -5.79 -2.90
C PRO A 20 2.65 -4.79 -2.60
N GLY A 21 2.32 -3.91 -3.55
CA GLY A 21 1.21 -2.97 -3.41
C GLY A 21 -0.14 -3.65 -3.27
N LEU A 22 -0.35 -4.79 -3.94
CA LEU A 22 -1.54 -5.64 -3.74
C LEU A 22 -1.61 -6.21 -2.32
N ALA A 23 -0.48 -6.38 -1.64
CA ALA A 23 -0.42 -6.76 -0.22
C ALA A 23 -0.44 -5.54 0.74
N GLY A 24 -0.62 -4.32 0.22
CA GLY A 24 -0.64 -3.10 1.02
C GLY A 24 0.75 -2.57 1.35
N ILE A 25 1.79 -3.14 0.74
CA ILE A 25 3.19 -2.75 0.90
C ILE A 25 3.58 -1.92 -0.32
N LEU A 26 3.45 -0.60 -0.22
CA LEU A 26 3.78 0.33 -1.32
C LEU A 26 5.22 0.81 -1.21
N GLY A 27 5.79 1.33 -2.31
CA GLY A 27 7.07 2.04 -2.30
C GLY A 27 8.32 1.20 -2.61
N ILE A 28 8.21 -0.12 -2.79
CA ILE A 28 9.37 -0.97 -3.14
C ILE A 28 9.87 -0.66 -4.56
N GLY A 29 8.98 -0.42 -5.52
CA GLY A 29 9.34 -0.01 -6.88
C GLY A 29 9.99 1.37 -6.93
N TRP A 30 9.56 2.28 -6.05
CA TRP A 30 10.14 3.61 -5.89
C TRP A 30 11.55 3.59 -5.30
N MET A 31 11.81 2.74 -4.29
CA MET A 31 13.16 2.54 -3.78
C MET A 31 14.07 1.94 -4.84
N TYR A 32 13.55 0.99 -5.63
CA TYR A 32 14.29 0.39 -6.74
C TYR A 32 14.63 1.44 -7.82
N SER A 33 13.73 2.36 -8.16
CA SER A 33 13.99 3.42 -9.15
C SER A 33 14.94 4.53 -8.68
N GLY A 34 15.47 4.46 -7.46
CA GLY A 34 16.38 5.45 -6.89
C GLY A 34 15.70 6.59 -6.13
N HIS A 35 14.37 6.53 -5.99
CA HIS A 35 13.57 7.48 -5.22
C HIS A 35 13.32 6.95 -3.81
N THR A 36 14.39 6.74 -3.05
CA THR A 36 14.36 6.07 -1.74
C THR A 36 13.48 6.79 -0.72
N ILE A 37 13.47 8.14 -0.71
CA ILE A 37 12.65 8.93 0.23
C ILE A 37 11.16 8.70 -0.05
N VAL A 38 10.75 8.78 -1.33
CA VAL A 38 9.35 8.57 -1.75
C VAL A 38 8.95 7.12 -1.43
N GLY A 39 9.80 6.15 -1.77
CA GLY A 39 9.52 4.75 -1.49
C GLY A 39 9.38 4.44 0.01
N ILE A 40 10.23 4.99 0.87
CA ILE A 40 10.11 4.81 2.33
C ILE A 40 8.83 5.47 2.85
N SER A 41 8.49 6.68 2.38
CA SER A 41 7.25 7.34 2.79
C SER A 41 6.01 6.52 2.42
N LEU A 42 5.94 6.01 1.20
CA LEU A 42 4.85 5.15 0.73
C LEU A 42 4.78 3.84 1.51
N LEU A 43 5.93 3.26 1.87
CA LEU A 43 5.99 2.04 2.66
C LEU A 43 5.45 2.27 4.08
N LEU A 44 5.88 3.35 4.73
CA LEU A 44 5.39 3.73 6.06
C LEU A 44 3.90 4.08 6.05
N THR A 45 3.46 4.85 5.05
CA THR A 45 2.04 5.17 4.87
C THR A 45 1.24 3.89 4.62
N GLY A 46 1.69 3.00 3.75
CA GLY A 46 1.01 1.72 3.50
C GLY A 46 0.91 0.86 4.76
N LEU A 47 1.99 0.78 5.55
CA LEU A 47 2.01 0.06 6.82
C LEU A 47 1.03 0.68 7.84
N VAL A 48 1.09 1.98 8.06
CA VAL A 48 0.24 2.63 9.08
C VAL A 48 -1.22 2.69 8.64
N VAL A 49 -1.47 3.04 7.38
CA VAL A 49 -2.84 3.24 6.89
C VAL A 49 -3.53 1.91 6.65
N PHE A 50 -2.96 0.98 5.89
CA PHE A 50 -3.63 -0.30 5.61
C PHE A 50 -3.53 -1.26 6.79
N TRP A 51 -2.33 -1.58 7.24
CA TRP A 51 -2.17 -2.55 8.32
C TRP A 51 -2.65 -2.02 9.67
N GLY A 52 -2.46 -0.73 9.95
CA GLY A 52 -3.04 -0.10 11.13
C GLY A 52 -4.57 -0.10 11.12
N SER A 53 -5.22 0.16 9.98
CA SER A 53 -6.69 0.09 9.91
C SER A 53 -7.23 -1.33 10.03
N TYR A 54 -6.53 -2.35 9.52
CA TYR A 54 -6.87 -3.75 9.79
C TYR A 54 -6.82 -4.09 11.29
N ILE A 55 -5.77 -3.65 12.00
CA ILE A 55 -5.62 -3.88 13.44
C ILE A 55 -6.75 -3.20 14.23
N VAL A 56 -7.03 -1.93 13.93
CA VAL A 56 -8.08 -1.16 14.59
C VAL A 56 -9.47 -1.79 14.34
N LEU A 57 -9.75 -2.23 13.12
CA LEU A 57 -11.00 -2.93 12.80
C LEU A 57 -11.13 -4.26 13.51
N PHE A 58 -10.06 -5.04 13.56
CA PHE A 58 -10.07 -6.33 14.25
C PHE A 58 -10.34 -6.16 15.75
N LEU A 59 -9.66 -5.20 16.39
CA LEU A 59 -9.87 -4.86 17.81
C LEU A 59 -11.29 -4.36 18.07
N SER A 60 -11.80 -3.45 17.24
CA SER A 60 -13.13 -2.88 17.42
C SER A 60 -14.23 -3.93 17.21
N ILE A 61 -14.14 -4.79 16.19
CA ILE A 61 -15.11 -5.88 15.99
C ILE A 61 -15.10 -6.84 17.18
N THR A 62 -13.93 -7.23 17.67
CA THR A 62 -13.80 -8.14 18.82
C THR A 62 -14.39 -7.52 20.08
N PHE A 63 -14.10 -6.25 20.34
CA PHE A 63 -14.62 -5.51 21.48
C PHE A 63 -16.15 -5.32 21.42
N PHE A 64 -16.68 -4.90 20.28
CA PHE A 64 -18.12 -4.74 20.10
C PHE A 64 -18.86 -6.08 20.13
N ALA A 65 -18.31 -7.13 19.54
CA ALA A 65 -18.89 -8.48 19.61
C ALA A 65 -18.98 -8.99 21.05
N ALA A 66 -17.97 -8.73 21.88
CA ALA A 66 -17.95 -9.11 23.29
C ALA A 66 -18.98 -8.33 24.13
N ILE A 67 -19.17 -7.03 23.86
CA ILE A 67 -20.12 -6.18 24.62
C ILE A 67 -21.56 -6.41 24.19
N THR A 68 -21.80 -6.61 22.90
CA THR A 68 -23.17 -6.61 22.33
C THR A 68 -23.71 -8.01 22.03
N ALA A 69 -23.04 -9.07 22.49
CA ALA A 69 -23.47 -10.46 22.29
C ALA A 69 -23.81 -10.81 20.81
N GLY A 70 -23.06 -10.26 19.84
CA GLY A 70 -23.15 -10.65 18.43
C GLY A 70 -23.56 -9.56 17.42
N LEU A 71 -23.83 -8.31 17.83
CA LEU A 71 -24.07 -7.19 16.89
C LEU A 71 -22.80 -6.63 16.22
N GLY A 72 -21.62 -7.15 16.55
CA GLY A 72 -20.35 -6.80 15.88
C GLY A 72 -20.34 -7.08 14.37
N SER A 73 -21.31 -7.83 13.84
CA SER A 73 -21.52 -8.13 12.43
C SER A 73 -21.84 -6.91 11.56
N ILE A 74 -22.33 -5.79 12.12
CA ILE A 74 -22.59 -4.56 11.34
C ILE A 74 -21.28 -3.91 10.87
N PHE A 75 -20.19 -4.07 11.62
CA PHE A 75 -18.87 -3.53 11.26
C PHE A 75 -18.17 -4.31 10.14
N TYR A 76 -18.66 -5.50 9.76
CA TYR A 76 -18.11 -6.28 8.64
C TYR A 76 -18.25 -5.55 7.30
N CYS A 77 -19.30 -4.73 7.10
CA CYS A 77 -19.46 -3.94 5.87
C CYS A 77 -18.33 -2.92 5.66
N VAL A 78 -17.72 -2.42 6.73
CA VAL A 78 -16.65 -1.41 6.65
C VAL A 78 -15.33 -2.05 6.22
N ILE A 79 -15.09 -3.33 6.55
CA ILE A 79 -13.89 -4.06 6.12
C ILE A 79 -13.79 -4.15 4.59
N CYS A 80 -14.91 -4.26 3.89
CA CYS A 80 -14.94 -4.42 2.44
C CYS A 80 -14.35 -3.23 1.67
N ILE A 81 -14.32 -2.03 2.27
CA ILE A 81 -13.79 -0.81 1.63
C ILE A 81 -12.25 -0.83 1.61
N ILE A 82 -11.60 -1.49 2.58
CA ILE A 82 -10.13 -1.44 2.71
C ILE A 82 -9.42 -2.09 1.52
N PRO A 83 -9.79 -3.30 1.04
CA PRO A 83 -9.19 -3.86 -0.16
C PRO A 83 -9.36 -2.98 -1.40
N VAL A 84 -10.51 -2.29 -1.53
CA VAL A 84 -10.76 -1.36 -2.65
C VAL A 84 -9.80 -0.17 -2.59
N LEU A 85 -9.62 0.42 -1.40
CA LEU A 85 -8.66 1.52 -1.19
C LEU A 85 -7.22 1.07 -1.42
N GLN A 86 -6.88 -0.16 -1.03
CA GLN A 86 -5.55 -0.75 -1.20
C GLN A 86 -5.19 -0.94 -2.69
N VAL A 87 -6.12 -1.48 -3.47
CA VAL A 87 -5.95 -1.61 -4.93
C VAL A 87 -5.89 -0.23 -5.59
N GLY A 88 -6.74 0.71 -5.18
CA GLY A 88 -6.72 2.09 -5.67
C GLY A 88 -5.38 2.78 -5.43
N ALA A 89 -4.82 2.67 -4.22
CA ALA A 89 -3.51 3.22 -3.88
C ALA A 89 -2.37 2.56 -4.66
N ALA A 90 -2.43 1.24 -4.88
CA ALA A 90 -1.45 0.53 -5.70
C ALA A 90 -1.46 0.99 -7.17
N ILE A 91 -2.66 1.20 -7.74
CA ILE A 91 -2.82 1.74 -9.11
C ILE A 91 -2.26 3.17 -9.18
N VAL A 92 -2.61 4.04 -8.24
CA VAL A 92 -2.11 5.42 -8.23
C VAL A 92 -0.58 5.44 -8.09
N SER A 93 -0.02 4.65 -7.18
CA SER A 93 1.44 4.57 -6.99
C SER A 93 2.16 4.09 -8.25
N THR A 94 1.63 3.08 -8.92
CA THR A 94 2.22 2.53 -10.17
C THR A 94 2.09 3.47 -11.35
N LEU A 95 0.99 4.22 -11.47
CA LEU A 95 0.84 5.26 -12.49
C LEU A 95 1.85 6.40 -12.29
N MET A 96 2.03 6.84 -11.05
CA MET A 96 3.00 7.89 -10.69
C MET A 96 4.45 7.43 -10.85
N LEU A 97 4.74 6.16 -10.55
CA LEU A 97 6.05 5.57 -10.80
C LEU A 97 6.31 5.46 -12.31
N LYS A 98 5.30 5.05 -13.08
CA LYS A 98 5.38 4.95 -14.54
C LYS A 98 5.64 6.30 -15.20
N SER A 99 4.98 7.38 -14.78
CA SER A 99 5.26 8.72 -15.33
C SER A 99 6.69 9.15 -15.03
N THR A 100 7.13 8.99 -13.77
CA THR A 100 8.49 9.32 -13.33
C THR A 100 9.57 8.55 -14.10
N LEU A 101 9.34 7.27 -14.37
CA LEU A 101 10.25 6.43 -15.16
C LEU A 101 10.25 6.77 -16.66
N ASN A 102 9.20 7.41 -17.18
CA ASN A 102 9.09 7.76 -18.60
C ASN A 102 9.64 9.16 -18.91
N GLU A 103 9.69 10.04 -17.91
CA GLU A 103 10.27 11.38 -17.99
C GLU A 103 11.79 11.42 -17.74
N GLY A 104 12.36 10.35 -17.16
CA GLY A 104 13.78 10.20 -16.83
C GLY A 104 14.62 9.36 -17.78
#